data_AF-A0A7W0PAF6-F1
#
_entry.id   AF-A0A7W0PAF6-F1
#
_cell.length_a   1.000
_cell.length_b   1.000
_cell.length_c   1.000
_cell.angle_alpha   90.00
_cell.angle_beta   90.00
_cell.angle_gamma   90.00
#
_symmetry.space_group_name_H-M   'P 1'
#
loop_
_entity.id
_entity.type
_entity.pdbx_description
1 polymer ?
#
loop_
_entity_poly.entity_id
_entity_poly.type
_entity_poly.pdbx_seq_one_letter_code
_entity_poly.pdbx_strand_id
1 'polypeptide(L)'
;MLRPVNRRLPALAAGCVAAAGAGGLAAEPVAPAPEPNAQRYPPIQWRVSRSVGLPYDGRLANGVRLPPEGRLFFTWDPVRKRRPNRSWRRFGSDRLVRLTLNVLAGYRRAHPRAPRVGIGDLSRPQGGDFGARFGGLGHASHQNGLDIDVYYPRRDGRERAPAAVRQIHRLLAQDLVDRFLAAGARLVFVGPNTGLTGPRRRVYALVHHDNHLHVRIPADEAPFCRRPLVNHVYGYRLRVPCTWRAATRAKDGTTLLSGPGAALELQHCGRRPRLAAATRRRVGLGPERLWEGFGRGHLTRFALRDHCFLGFARLDGRARTSKRALAVLRSVRLTARADRVDNVHTMRLLGRSARGRPIRSWQVGNPRSSRKLLVVGCIHGDECAGMAVTRQLLALVRPIAADLWIVQNLNPDGFRLGRRQNSRGVELNRNFPSEWRHSGRRWDPLYPGPRPASEPETRLAQRLIRRIRPDVTIWFHQPQGLVRAWGGSIPAARQYAGLAHMPFRAIRWPPGTAPNWQNHRWPGSSSFVVELPPGPVSPTAARRHARAILAFAA
;
A
#
# COMPACT_ATOMS: atom_id res chain seq x y z
N MET A 1 41.44 44.92 7.44
CA MET A 1 40.27 45.77 7.21
C MET A 1 39.00 44.96 7.51
N LEU A 2 38.23 45.47 8.46
CA LEU A 2 36.85 45.16 8.89
C LEU A 2 36.46 43.72 9.30
N ARG A 3 36.41 43.56 10.63
CA ARG A 3 35.73 42.54 11.44
C ARG A 3 34.20 42.78 11.51
N PRO A 4 33.40 41.76 11.91
CA PRO A 4 31.95 41.89 12.08
C PRO A 4 31.59 42.51 13.45
N VAL A 5 30.49 43.26 13.52
CA VAL A 5 29.91 43.79 14.75
C VAL A 5 28.44 43.38 14.86
N ASN A 6 28.13 42.65 15.94
CA ASN A 6 26.80 42.40 16.47
C ASN A 6 26.17 43.70 17.00
N ARG A 7 24.87 43.91 16.73
CA ARG A 7 24.04 44.82 17.53
C ARG A 7 22.69 44.19 17.88
N ARG A 8 22.48 44.07 19.20
CA ARG A 8 21.21 43.91 19.91
C ARG A 8 20.43 45.23 19.86
N LEU A 9 19.09 45.16 19.91
CA LEU A 9 18.20 46.21 20.45
C LEU A 9 16.95 45.56 21.08
N PRO A 10 16.26 46.22 22.03
CA PRO A 10 15.66 45.61 23.21
C PRO A 10 14.12 45.72 23.29
N ALA A 11 13.56 45.03 24.28
CA ALA A 11 12.18 45.14 24.74
C ALA A 11 11.99 46.41 25.59
N LEU A 12 10.85 47.09 25.41
CA LEU A 12 10.34 48.13 26.30
C LEU A 12 8.94 47.74 26.76
N ALA A 13 8.82 47.61 28.08
CA ALA A 13 7.57 47.55 28.81
C ALA A 13 7.24 48.98 29.28
N ALA A 14 5.96 49.34 29.25
CA ALA A 14 5.42 50.47 30.00
C ALA A 14 4.10 50.01 30.63
N GLY A 15 4.10 49.92 31.96
CA GLY A 15 2.90 49.89 32.76
C GLY A 15 2.56 51.30 33.24
N CYS A 16 1.28 51.52 33.57
CA CYS A 16 0.87 52.51 34.56
C CYS A 16 -0.46 52.07 35.18
N VAL A 17 -0.52 52.21 36.49
CA VAL A 17 -1.63 51.87 37.40
C VAL A 17 -2.43 53.14 37.74
N ALA A 18 -3.75 52.97 37.83
CA ALA A 18 -4.86 53.68 38.53
C ALA A 18 -4.67 55.16 38.99
N ALA A 19 -5.68 56.04 38.97
CA ALA A 19 -6.91 55.96 39.77
C ALA A 19 -7.85 57.19 39.56
N ALA A 20 -9.09 57.02 40.04
CA ALA A 20 -10.10 58.00 40.49
C ALA A 20 -11.13 58.57 39.48
N GLY A 21 -12.41 58.36 39.81
CA GLY A 21 -13.56 59.08 39.25
C GLY A 21 -14.87 58.29 39.35
N ALA A 22 -15.67 58.57 40.38
CA ALA A 22 -16.86 57.82 40.81
C ALA A 22 -18.16 58.08 39.99
N GLY A 23 -19.08 57.11 40.09
CA GLY A 23 -20.53 57.23 39.82
C GLY A 23 -20.94 56.89 38.38
N GLY A 24 -21.85 55.98 38.07
CA GLY A 24 -22.79 55.20 38.86
C GLY A 24 -23.71 54.40 37.89
N LEU A 25 -24.37 53.39 38.45
CA LEU A 25 -25.38 52.50 37.87
C LEU A 25 -24.87 51.35 36.97
N ALA A 26 -24.77 50.18 37.61
CA ALA A 26 -24.61 48.89 36.95
C ALA A 26 -25.83 48.59 36.06
N ALA A 27 -25.58 48.34 34.78
CA ALA A 27 -26.50 47.59 33.94
C ALA A 27 -26.17 46.09 34.11
N GLU A 28 -27.18 45.29 34.45
CA GLU A 28 -27.05 43.84 34.54
C GLU A 28 -26.46 43.24 33.25
N PRO A 29 -25.66 42.15 33.34
CA PRO A 29 -25.26 41.42 32.15
C PRO A 29 -26.51 40.87 31.45
N VAL A 30 -26.82 41.42 30.28
CA VAL A 30 -27.82 40.87 29.37
C VAL A 30 -27.43 39.41 29.10
N ALA A 31 -28.25 38.49 29.61
CA ALA A 31 -28.05 37.06 29.39
C ALA A 31 -27.86 36.79 27.88
N PRO A 32 -26.89 35.93 27.49
CA PRO A 32 -26.75 35.56 26.09
C PRO A 32 -28.09 35.02 25.59
N ALA A 33 -28.55 35.55 24.45
CA ALA A 33 -29.79 35.12 23.81
C ALA A 33 -29.84 33.58 23.79
N PRO A 34 -30.95 32.96 24.21
CA PRO A 34 -31.01 31.50 24.28
C PRO A 34 -30.72 30.90 22.90
N GLU A 35 -29.76 29.98 22.85
CA GLU A 35 -29.49 29.10 21.71
C GLU A 35 -30.83 28.62 21.10
N PRO A 36 -31.06 28.75 19.78
CA PRO A 36 -32.35 28.41 19.19
C PRO A 36 -32.57 26.89 19.26
N ASN A 37 -33.27 26.49 20.32
CA ASN A 37 -34.03 25.28 20.58
C ASN A 37 -33.74 24.10 19.62
N ALA A 38 -32.92 23.15 20.09
CA ALA A 38 -32.62 21.88 19.41
C ALA A 38 -33.87 20.99 19.14
N GLN A 39 -35.06 21.42 19.55
CA GLN A 39 -36.31 20.64 19.50
C GLN A 39 -37.29 21.02 18.38
N ARG A 40 -36.91 21.79 17.35
CA ARG A 40 -37.88 22.18 16.30
C ARG A 40 -38.20 21.08 15.29
N TYR A 41 -37.34 20.07 15.10
CA TYR A 41 -37.56 19.00 14.12
C TYR A 41 -37.16 17.62 14.68
N PRO A 42 -37.93 16.54 14.44
CA PRO A 42 -37.57 15.21 14.90
C PRO A 42 -36.21 14.74 14.37
N PRO A 43 -35.34 14.15 15.20
CA PRO A 43 -34.04 13.66 14.76
C PRO A 43 -34.18 12.49 13.78
N ILE A 44 -33.23 12.39 12.85
CA ILE A 44 -33.15 11.26 11.92
C ILE A 44 -32.52 10.07 12.65
N GLN A 45 -33.25 8.96 12.73
CA GLN A 45 -32.69 7.69 13.15
C GLN A 45 -31.87 7.07 12.02
N TRP A 46 -30.56 7.29 12.05
CA TRP A 46 -29.65 6.75 11.04
C TRP A 46 -29.45 5.24 11.21
N ARG A 47 -29.55 4.52 10.10
CA ARG A 47 -29.30 3.07 10.00
C ARG A 47 -28.40 2.83 8.80
N VAL A 48 -27.60 1.76 8.81
CA VAL A 48 -26.90 1.35 7.59
C VAL A 48 -27.90 0.61 6.72
N SER A 49 -28.31 1.24 5.61
CA SER A 49 -29.30 0.68 4.70
C SER A 49 -28.65 -0.22 3.64
N ARG A 50 -29.46 -1.06 2.99
CA ARG A 50 -29.04 -1.79 1.79
C ARG A 50 -30.15 -1.75 0.74
N SER A 51 -29.82 -1.21 -0.42
CA SER A 51 -30.71 -1.22 -1.59
C SER A 51 -30.51 -2.52 -2.38
N VAL A 52 -31.58 -3.27 -2.59
CA VAL A 52 -31.55 -4.58 -3.27
C VAL A 52 -32.48 -4.56 -4.48
N GLY A 53 -32.06 -5.19 -5.57
CA GLY A 53 -32.87 -5.26 -6.79
C GLY A 53 -32.83 -3.98 -7.62
N LEU A 54 -33.72 -3.91 -8.60
CA LEU A 54 -33.85 -2.78 -9.51
C LEU A 54 -34.68 -1.66 -8.85
N PRO A 55 -34.55 -0.41 -9.32
CA PRO A 55 -35.40 0.69 -8.83
C PRO A 55 -36.90 0.41 -8.94
N TYR A 56 -37.31 -0.35 -9.95
CA TYR A 56 -38.71 -0.72 -10.25
C TYR A 56 -39.06 -2.19 -9.94
N ASP A 57 -38.14 -2.92 -9.32
CA ASP A 57 -38.34 -4.29 -8.87
C ASP A 57 -37.31 -4.58 -7.78
N GLY A 58 -37.56 -4.04 -6.59
CA GLY A 58 -36.54 -4.01 -5.54
C GLY A 58 -37.08 -3.79 -4.15
N ARG A 59 -36.17 -3.86 -3.17
CA ARG A 59 -36.47 -3.68 -1.75
C ARG A 59 -35.41 -2.84 -1.06
N LEU A 60 -35.81 -2.23 0.04
CA LEU A 60 -34.96 -1.41 0.90
C LEU A 60 -34.84 -2.09 2.26
N ALA A 61 -33.66 -2.59 2.60
CA ALA A 61 -33.38 -3.10 3.94
C ALA A 61 -32.87 -1.96 4.83
N ASN A 62 -33.37 -1.89 6.07
CA ASN A 62 -32.99 -0.89 7.08
C ASN A 62 -33.12 0.57 6.58
N GLY A 63 -34.25 0.90 5.94
CA GLY A 63 -34.49 2.24 5.40
C GLY A 63 -34.44 3.33 6.48
N VAL A 64 -33.95 4.51 6.09
CA VAL A 64 -33.91 5.71 6.93
C VAL A 64 -35.10 6.60 6.61
N ARG A 65 -35.88 6.95 7.64
CA ARG A 65 -37.05 7.83 7.50
C ARG A 65 -36.65 9.30 7.61
N LEU A 66 -37.04 10.09 6.62
CA LEU A 66 -36.95 11.55 6.67
C LEU A 66 -38.07 12.12 7.58
N PRO A 67 -37.79 13.12 8.43
CA PRO A 67 -38.80 13.79 9.24
C PRO A 67 -39.82 14.53 8.35
N PRO A 68 -41.00 14.89 8.89
CA PRO A 68 -42.03 15.59 8.11
C PRO A 68 -41.56 16.91 7.49
N GLU A 69 -40.61 17.56 8.15
CA GLU A 69 -39.94 18.75 7.66
C GLU A 69 -38.61 18.92 8.40
N GLY A 70 -37.78 19.84 7.91
CA GLY A 70 -36.53 20.22 8.54
C GLY A 70 -36.17 21.67 8.24
N ARG A 71 -35.01 22.11 8.74
CA ARG A 71 -34.49 23.46 8.50
C ARG A 71 -34.27 23.77 7.01
N LEU A 72 -33.93 22.76 6.23
CA LEU A 72 -33.53 22.89 4.82
C LEU A 72 -34.64 22.52 3.83
N PHE A 73 -35.68 21.82 4.29
CA PHE A 73 -36.69 21.22 3.43
C PHE A 73 -38.05 21.14 4.10
N PHE A 74 -39.09 21.02 3.28
CA PHE A 74 -40.41 20.54 3.69
C PHE A 74 -40.75 19.29 2.87
N THR A 75 -41.63 18.42 3.36
CA THR A 75 -42.10 17.27 2.56
C THR A 75 -43.47 17.54 1.95
N TRP A 76 -43.69 17.09 0.72
CA TRP A 76 -44.90 17.33 -0.05
C TRP A 76 -45.53 16.02 -0.52
N ASP A 77 -46.82 15.82 -0.23
CA ASP A 77 -47.58 14.65 -0.69
C ASP A 77 -48.04 14.86 -2.14
N PRO A 78 -47.51 14.10 -3.12
CA PRO A 78 -47.90 14.25 -4.52
C PRO A 78 -49.36 13.87 -4.79
N VAL A 79 -49.96 13.02 -3.94
CA VAL A 79 -51.33 12.51 -4.14
C VAL A 79 -52.33 13.41 -3.44
N ARG A 80 -52.09 13.72 -2.16
CA ARG A 80 -52.99 14.57 -1.35
C ARG A 80 -52.76 16.07 -1.52
N LYS A 81 -51.75 16.45 -2.32
CA LYS A 81 -51.36 17.85 -2.60
C LYS A 81 -51.22 18.71 -1.34
N ARG A 82 -50.63 18.14 -0.28
CA ARG A 82 -50.50 18.77 1.04
C ARG A 82 -49.15 18.48 1.68
N ARG A 83 -48.79 19.28 2.69
CA ARG A 83 -47.63 19.05 3.56
C ARG A 83 -48.10 18.62 4.97
N PRO A 84 -47.36 17.75 5.69
CA PRO A 84 -46.20 16.99 5.21
C PRO A 84 -46.61 15.80 4.32
N ASN A 85 -45.64 15.23 3.59
CA ASN A 85 -45.82 13.93 2.91
C ASN A 85 -46.11 12.83 3.94
N ARG A 86 -46.90 11.81 3.58
CA ARG A 86 -47.23 10.68 4.47
C ARG A 86 -45.96 9.96 4.93
N SER A 87 -45.92 9.58 6.20
CA SER A 87 -44.73 9.01 6.87
C SER A 87 -44.13 7.80 6.13
N TRP A 88 -44.97 6.95 5.57
CA TRP A 88 -44.55 5.72 4.88
C TRP A 88 -43.94 5.94 3.49
N ARG A 89 -43.97 7.16 2.94
CA ARG A 89 -43.34 7.50 1.63
C ARG A 89 -41.94 8.11 1.76
N ARG A 90 -41.53 8.40 2.99
CA ARG A 90 -40.35 9.21 3.29
C ARG A 90 -39.14 8.37 3.66
N PHE A 91 -39.06 7.13 3.17
CA PHE A 91 -37.95 6.23 3.47
C PHE A 91 -36.97 6.18 2.30
N GLY A 92 -35.69 6.31 2.57
CA GLY A 92 -34.64 6.11 1.57
C GLY A 92 -33.47 5.31 2.15
N SER A 93 -32.50 4.95 1.31
CA SER A 93 -31.21 4.50 1.82
C SER A 93 -30.55 5.62 2.63
N ASP A 94 -29.77 5.28 3.65
CA ASP A 94 -29.02 6.26 4.43
C ASP A 94 -28.11 7.12 3.57
N ARG A 95 -27.53 6.55 2.51
CA ARG A 95 -26.73 7.27 1.53
C ARG A 95 -27.54 8.31 0.75
N LEU A 96 -28.75 7.94 0.28
CA LEU A 96 -29.63 8.89 -0.40
C LEU A 96 -30.00 10.05 0.52
N VAL A 97 -30.44 9.76 1.74
CA VAL A 97 -30.85 10.78 2.71
C VAL A 97 -29.68 11.71 3.07
N ARG A 98 -28.48 11.18 3.32
CA ARG A 98 -27.27 11.99 3.59
C ARG A 98 -26.89 12.87 2.41
N LEU A 99 -26.88 12.30 1.19
CA LEU A 99 -26.53 13.04 -0.02
C LEU A 99 -27.50 14.21 -0.23
N THR A 100 -28.80 13.96 -0.12
CA THR A 100 -29.83 15.00 -0.24
C THR A 100 -29.62 16.11 0.78
N LEU A 101 -29.48 15.78 2.07
CA LEU A 101 -29.30 16.81 3.10
C LEU A 101 -28.02 17.64 2.89
N ASN A 102 -26.93 17.02 2.42
CA ASN A 102 -25.70 17.73 2.09
C ASN A 102 -25.87 18.67 0.89
N VAL A 103 -26.57 18.22 -0.16
CA VAL A 103 -26.92 19.05 -1.32
C VAL A 103 -27.75 20.26 -0.88
N LEU A 104 -28.80 20.02 -0.08
CA LEU A 104 -29.69 21.09 0.39
C LEU A 104 -28.98 22.06 1.34
N ALA A 105 -28.03 21.60 2.15
CA ALA A 105 -27.21 22.46 2.99
C ALA A 105 -26.31 23.37 2.15
N GLY A 106 -25.68 22.82 1.10
CA GLY A 106 -24.90 23.61 0.13
C GLY A 106 -25.75 24.60 -0.65
N TYR A 107 -26.94 24.18 -1.07
CA TYR A 107 -27.92 25.02 -1.76
C TYR A 107 -28.36 26.20 -0.89
N ARG A 108 -28.71 25.96 0.40
CA ARG A 108 -29.09 27.04 1.32
C ARG A 108 -27.96 28.03 1.60
N ARG A 109 -26.70 27.56 1.65
CA ARG A 109 -25.54 28.47 1.78
C ARG A 109 -25.37 29.36 0.57
N ALA A 110 -25.56 28.82 -0.64
CA ALA A 110 -25.45 29.59 -1.87
C ALA A 110 -26.65 30.52 -2.09
N HIS A 111 -27.84 30.14 -1.60
CA HIS A 111 -29.08 30.90 -1.75
C HIS A 111 -29.76 31.13 -0.39
N PRO A 112 -29.23 32.02 0.47
CA PRO A 112 -29.76 32.23 1.83
C PRO A 112 -31.22 32.69 1.86
N ARG A 113 -31.65 33.42 0.83
CA ARG A 113 -33.02 33.95 0.68
C ARG A 113 -33.98 33.00 -0.05
N ALA A 114 -33.49 31.87 -0.58
CA ALA A 114 -34.38 30.91 -1.25
C ALA A 114 -35.26 30.17 -0.23
N PRO A 115 -36.53 29.84 -0.60
CA PRO A 115 -37.39 29.04 0.24
C PRO A 115 -36.79 27.66 0.53
N ARG A 116 -37.31 26.95 1.53
CA ARG A 116 -36.91 25.55 1.76
C ARG A 116 -37.29 24.71 0.55
N VAL A 117 -36.51 23.67 0.27
CA VAL A 117 -36.72 22.83 -0.90
C VAL A 117 -37.76 21.75 -0.58
N GLY A 118 -38.70 21.52 -1.50
CA GLY A 118 -39.73 20.49 -1.33
C GLY A 118 -39.19 19.10 -1.65
N ILE A 119 -39.39 18.14 -0.76
CA ILE A 119 -39.08 16.72 -0.98
C ILE A 119 -40.37 15.92 -1.15
N GLY A 120 -40.49 15.21 -2.26
CA GLY A 120 -41.61 14.34 -2.58
C GLY A 120 -41.42 12.92 -2.08
N ASP A 121 -41.58 11.96 -2.98
CA ASP A 121 -41.48 10.55 -2.67
C ASP A 121 -40.01 10.08 -2.64
N LEU A 122 -39.73 9.10 -1.77
CA LEU A 122 -38.44 8.40 -1.71
C LEU A 122 -38.63 6.88 -1.88
N SER A 123 -39.31 6.26 -0.93
CA SER A 123 -39.57 4.82 -0.92
C SER A 123 -40.49 4.46 0.25
N ARG A 124 -40.94 3.21 0.24
CA ARG A 124 -41.62 2.54 1.36
C ARG A 124 -40.61 2.10 2.43
N PRO A 125 -41.05 1.82 3.68
CA PRO A 125 -40.15 1.45 4.76
C PRO A 125 -39.24 0.25 4.46
N GLN A 126 -39.75 -0.70 3.67
CA GLN A 126 -39.06 -1.91 3.24
C GLN A 126 -38.85 -1.95 1.71
N GLY A 127 -39.15 -0.85 1.02
CA GLY A 127 -39.20 -0.82 -0.43
C GLY A 127 -40.37 -1.62 -1.00
N GLY A 128 -40.16 -2.22 -2.17
CA GLY A 128 -41.18 -3.01 -2.88
C GLY A 128 -42.11 -2.14 -3.72
N ASP A 129 -43.13 -2.79 -4.29
CA ASP A 129 -44.07 -2.16 -5.21
C ASP A 129 -44.52 -0.76 -4.74
N PHE A 130 -44.32 0.20 -5.63
CA PHE A 130 -44.66 1.61 -5.46
C PHE A 130 -45.34 2.15 -6.73
N GLY A 131 -46.12 1.29 -7.41
CA GLY A 131 -46.84 1.61 -8.64
C GLY A 131 -48.19 2.30 -8.43
N ALA A 132 -49.08 2.16 -9.41
CA ALA A 132 -50.29 2.97 -9.58
C ALA A 132 -51.22 3.02 -8.36
N ARG A 133 -51.37 1.90 -7.62
CA ARG A 133 -52.19 1.84 -6.39
C ARG A 133 -51.72 2.80 -5.28
N PHE A 134 -50.50 3.31 -5.40
CA PHE A 134 -49.91 4.30 -4.52
C PHE A 134 -49.81 5.69 -5.20
N GLY A 135 -50.69 6.02 -6.14
CA GLY A 135 -50.89 7.40 -6.58
C GLY A 135 -50.30 7.78 -7.94
N GLY A 136 -50.42 6.90 -8.94
CA GLY A 136 -50.17 7.22 -10.36
C GLY A 136 -48.93 6.58 -10.97
N LEU A 137 -48.77 6.74 -12.29
CA LEU A 137 -47.78 6.04 -13.14
C LEU A 137 -46.31 6.46 -12.88
N GLY A 138 -46.05 7.58 -12.20
CA GLY A 138 -44.72 8.20 -12.09
C GLY A 138 -43.79 7.67 -10.98
N HIS A 139 -44.28 6.84 -10.05
CA HIS A 139 -43.51 6.49 -8.84
C HIS A 139 -42.91 5.08 -8.83
N ALA A 140 -43.14 4.28 -9.88
CA ALA A 140 -42.78 2.86 -9.90
C ALA A 140 -41.30 2.57 -9.65
N SER A 141 -40.40 3.54 -9.84
CA SER A 141 -38.95 3.38 -9.67
C SER A 141 -38.40 3.68 -8.27
N HIS A 142 -39.25 3.99 -7.30
CA HIS A 142 -38.88 4.32 -5.92
C HIS A 142 -38.83 3.07 -5.00
N GLN A 143 -38.63 1.87 -5.52
CA GLN A 143 -38.82 0.63 -4.74
C GLN A 143 -37.63 0.20 -3.89
N ASN A 144 -36.41 0.64 -4.19
CA ASN A 144 -35.21 0.17 -3.47
C ASN A 144 -34.50 1.27 -2.66
N GLY A 145 -35.08 2.47 -2.55
CA GLY A 145 -34.54 3.58 -1.75
C GLY A 145 -33.33 4.30 -2.35
N LEU A 146 -33.14 4.23 -3.67
CA LEU A 146 -32.08 4.96 -4.40
C LEU A 146 -32.59 6.22 -5.14
N ASP A 147 -33.89 6.47 -5.08
CA ASP A 147 -34.59 7.49 -5.87
C ASP A 147 -35.28 8.50 -4.94
N ILE A 148 -35.34 9.77 -5.37
CA ILE A 148 -35.99 10.86 -4.63
C ILE A 148 -36.58 11.89 -5.58
N ASP A 149 -37.80 12.35 -5.28
CA ASP A 149 -38.41 13.48 -5.96
C ASP A 149 -38.11 14.78 -5.20
N VAL A 150 -37.63 15.79 -5.92
CA VAL A 150 -37.32 17.12 -5.36
C VAL A 150 -38.09 18.17 -6.16
N TYR A 151 -39.01 18.87 -5.51
CA TYR A 151 -39.85 19.87 -6.16
C TYR A 151 -39.07 21.13 -6.50
N TYR A 152 -39.34 21.70 -7.67
CA TYR A 152 -38.68 22.92 -8.10
C TYR A 152 -39.10 24.12 -7.21
N PRO A 153 -38.15 24.97 -6.79
CA PRO A 153 -38.46 26.20 -6.08
C PRO A 153 -39.40 27.09 -6.89
N ARG A 154 -40.40 27.67 -6.24
CA ARG A 154 -41.35 28.59 -6.88
C ARG A 154 -40.83 30.02 -6.91
N ARG A 155 -41.16 30.77 -7.96
CA ARG A 155 -40.85 32.21 -8.10
C ARG A 155 -41.50 33.06 -7.01
N ASP A 156 -42.69 32.66 -6.55
CA ASP A 156 -43.44 33.33 -5.48
C ASP A 156 -42.97 32.96 -4.06
N GLY A 157 -41.90 32.17 -3.93
CA GLY A 157 -41.35 31.76 -2.64
C GLY A 157 -42.22 30.78 -1.85
N ARG A 158 -43.39 30.36 -2.33
CA ARG A 158 -44.31 29.50 -1.58
C ARG A 158 -43.75 28.07 -1.45
N GLU A 159 -43.80 27.52 -0.25
CA GLU A 159 -43.38 26.14 0.06
C GLU A 159 -44.44 25.10 -0.34
N ARG A 160 -44.66 24.95 -1.65
CA ARG A 160 -45.56 23.95 -2.28
C ARG A 160 -45.05 23.58 -3.66
N ALA A 161 -45.54 22.48 -4.22
CA ALA A 161 -45.23 22.11 -5.61
C ALA A 161 -45.69 23.19 -6.62
N PRO A 162 -44.93 23.47 -7.68
CA PRO A 162 -45.43 24.22 -8.83
C PRO A 162 -46.53 23.43 -9.55
N ALA A 163 -47.62 24.12 -9.90
CA ALA A 163 -48.73 23.57 -10.69
C ALA A 163 -48.54 23.81 -12.19
N ALA A 164 -47.69 24.77 -12.57
CA ALA A 164 -47.35 25.07 -13.95
C ALA A 164 -45.89 25.53 -14.04
N VAL A 165 -45.25 25.31 -15.20
CA VAL A 165 -43.84 25.64 -15.45
C VAL A 165 -43.53 27.11 -15.19
N ARG A 166 -44.46 28.02 -15.51
CA ARG A 166 -44.31 29.48 -15.26
C ARG A 166 -44.06 29.83 -13.78
N GLN A 167 -44.43 28.95 -12.85
CA GLN A 167 -44.22 29.15 -11.42
C GLN A 167 -42.80 28.78 -10.97
N ILE A 168 -42.00 28.12 -11.81
CA ILE A 168 -40.66 27.62 -11.46
C ILE A 168 -39.64 28.76 -11.49
N HIS A 169 -38.87 28.87 -10.42
CA HIS A 169 -37.67 29.69 -10.40
C HIS A 169 -36.52 28.93 -11.09
N ARG A 170 -36.41 29.09 -12.41
CA ARG A 170 -35.54 28.27 -13.28
C ARG A 170 -34.06 28.23 -12.84
N LEU A 171 -33.48 29.36 -12.45
CA LEU A 171 -32.07 29.40 -12.00
C LEU A 171 -31.81 28.55 -10.75
N LEU A 172 -32.67 28.68 -9.74
CA LEU A 172 -32.62 27.89 -8.52
C LEU A 172 -32.88 26.39 -8.79
N ALA A 173 -33.79 26.09 -9.71
CA ALA A 173 -34.05 24.72 -10.14
C ALA A 173 -32.85 24.09 -10.88
N GLN A 174 -32.18 24.84 -11.76
CA GLN A 174 -30.98 24.39 -12.46
C GLN A 174 -29.82 24.12 -11.49
N ASP A 175 -29.60 25.01 -10.52
CA ASP A 175 -28.56 24.80 -9.50
C ASP A 175 -28.82 23.54 -8.64
N LEU A 176 -30.08 23.17 -8.38
CA LEU A 176 -30.38 21.88 -7.75
C LEU A 176 -29.95 20.70 -8.64
N VAL A 177 -30.26 20.73 -9.94
CA VAL A 177 -29.84 19.68 -10.90
C VAL A 177 -28.31 19.54 -10.88
N ASP A 178 -27.60 20.66 -10.98
CA ASP A 178 -26.13 20.69 -11.04
C ASP A 178 -25.51 20.16 -9.73
N ARG A 179 -26.06 20.55 -8.57
CA ARG A 179 -25.58 20.07 -7.28
C ARG A 179 -25.81 18.58 -7.07
N PHE A 180 -26.95 18.03 -7.47
CA PHE A 180 -27.17 16.58 -7.39
C PHE A 180 -26.21 15.81 -8.30
N LEU A 181 -25.95 16.32 -9.52
CA LEU A 181 -24.96 15.74 -10.43
C LEU A 181 -23.54 15.79 -9.87
N ALA A 182 -23.16 16.92 -9.26
CA ALA A 182 -21.86 17.11 -8.61
C ALA A 182 -21.71 16.22 -7.36
N ALA A 183 -22.80 16.01 -6.63
CA ALA A 183 -22.85 15.11 -5.47
C ALA A 183 -22.84 13.61 -5.86
N GLY A 184 -22.84 13.29 -7.16
CA GLY A 184 -22.69 11.93 -7.65
C GLY A 184 -24.00 11.21 -7.96
N ALA A 185 -25.10 11.94 -8.20
CA ALA A 185 -26.31 11.36 -8.78
C ALA A 185 -25.98 10.63 -10.09
N ARG A 186 -26.50 9.41 -10.26
CA ARG A 186 -26.32 8.61 -11.48
C ARG A 186 -27.14 9.18 -12.61
N LEU A 187 -28.40 9.51 -12.32
CA LEU A 187 -29.39 10.03 -13.26
C LEU A 187 -30.21 11.13 -12.59
N VAL A 188 -30.64 12.10 -13.38
CA VAL A 188 -31.64 13.10 -13.01
C VAL A 188 -32.66 13.19 -14.13
N PHE A 189 -33.95 13.01 -13.83
CA PHE A 189 -35.02 13.29 -14.78
C PHE A 189 -35.61 14.66 -14.47
N VAL A 190 -35.81 15.45 -15.52
CA VAL A 190 -36.42 16.79 -15.47
C VAL A 190 -37.61 16.83 -16.40
N GLY A 191 -38.49 17.81 -16.22
CA GLY A 191 -39.64 17.97 -17.09
C GLY A 191 -39.26 18.51 -18.46
N PRO A 192 -39.86 18.02 -19.55
CA PRO A 192 -39.53 18.44 -20.92
C PRO A 192 -39.77 19.94 -21.16
N ASN A 193 -40.69 20.56 -20.41
CA ASN A 193 -41.05 21.95 -20.60
C ASN A 193 -40.30 22.91 -19.66
N THR A 194 -39.45 22.39 -18.77
CA THR A 194 -38.76 23.19 -17.74
C THR A 194 -37.57 23.99 -18.28
N GLY A 195 -37.03 23.58 -19.43
CA GLY A 195 -35.78 24.12 -19.99
C GLY A 195 -34.54 23.84 -19.13
N LEU A 196 -34.61 22.89 -18.20
CA LEU A 196 -33.46 22.46 -17.41
C LEU A 196 -32.57 21.51 -18.22
N THR A 197 -31.26 21.62 -18.05
CA THR A 197 -30.28 20.89 -18.88
C THR A 197 -29.19 20.23 -18.04
N GLY A 198 -28.37 19.40 -18.67
CA GLY A 198 -27.19 18.81 -18.07
C GLY A 198 -26.51 17.79 -18.98
N PRO A 199 -25.50 17.05 -18.49
CA PRO A 199 -24.71 16.15 -19.32
C PRO A 199 -25.57 15.04 -19.97
N ARG A 200 -25.30 14.77 -21.25
CA ARG A 200 -25.89 13.65 -21.99
C ARG A 200 -25.71 12.34 -21.21
N ARG A 201 -26.74 11.50 -21.24
CA ARG A 201 -26.81 10.21 -20.50
C ARG A 201 -26.81 10.31 -18.97
N ARG A 202 -26.89 11.52 -18.41
CA ARG A 202 -27.08 11.76 -16.98
C ARG A 202 -28.33 12.57 -16.67
N VAL A 203 -28.70 13.50 -17.55
CA VAL A 203 -29.96 14.24 -17.47
C VAL A 203 -30.88 13.85 -18.62
N TYR A 204 -32.15 13.58 -18.31
CA TYR A 204 -33.16 13.17 -19.27
C TYR A 204 -34.43 13.99 -19.07
N ALA A 205 -34.99 14.52 -20.16
CA ALA A 205 -36.33 15.07 -20.16
C ALA A 205 -37.33 13.91 -20.15
N LEU A 206 -38.26 13.90 -19.18
CA LEU A 206 -39.26 12.86 -19.04
C LEU A 206 -40.62 13.46 -18.70
N VAL A 207 -41.67 13.01 -19.39
CA VAL A 207 -43.05 13.42 -19.14
C VAL A 207 -43.44 13.22 -17.67
N HIS A 208 -44.36 14.03 -17.16
CA HIS A 208 -44.78 14.09 -15.75
C HIS A 208 -43.74 14.64 -14.74
N HIS A 209 -42.62 15.21 -15.19
CA HIS A 209 -41.59 15.80 -14.33
C HIS A 209 -41.53 17.34 -14.41
N ASP A 210 -42.58 18.00 -14.92
CA ASP A 210 -42.60 19.47 -15.06
C ASP A 210 -42.72 20.21 -13.72
N ASN A 211 -42.96 19.51 -12.60
CA ASN A 211 -43.05 20.12 -11.28
C ASN A 211 -41.96 19.68 -10.30
N HIS A 212 -41.16 18.67 -10.64
CA HIS A 212 -40.09 18.16 -9.78
C HIS A 212 -38.95 17.57 -10.63
N LEU A 213 -37.75 17.50 -10.06
CA LEU A 213 -36.69 16.63 -10.56
C LEU A 213 -36.73 15.28 -9.84
N HIS A 214 -36.56 14.20 -10.58
CA HIS A 214 -36.39 12.85 -10.03
C HIS A 214 -34.91 12.50 -10.04
N VAL A 215 -34.32 12.28 -8.87
CA VAL A 215 -32.88 12.00 -8.72
C VAL A 215 -32.68 10.54 -8.37
N ARG A 216 -31.75 9.88 -9.08
CA ARG A 216 -31.30 8.53 -8.76
C ARG A 216 -29.82 8.51 -8.40
N ILE A 217 -29.47 7.88 -7.28
CA ILE A 217 -28.07 7.62 -6.92
C ILE A 217 -27.62 6.23 -7.40
N PRO A 218 -26.30 5.98 -7.59
CA PRO A 218 -25.79 4.66 -7.90
C PRO A 218 -26.15 3.64 -6.80
N ALA A 219 -26.50 2.41 -7.17
CA ALA A 219 -26.69 1.31 -6.21
C ALA A 219 -25.39 1.00 -5.44
N ASP A 220 -25.52 0.31 -4.30
CA ASP A 220 -24.38 -0.15 -3.51
C ASP A 220 -23.49 -1.08 -4.34
N GLU A 221 -22.29 -0.62 -4.67
CA GLU A 221 -21.18 -1.57 -4.76
C GLU A 221 -20.84 -1.98 -3.33
N ALA A 222 -20.67 -3.28 -3.07
CA ALA A 222 -20.27 -3.76 -1.73
C ALA A 222 -19.15 -2.86 -1.18
N PRO A 223 -19.16 -2.44 0.08
CA PRO A 223 -18.11 -1.57 0.60
C PRO A 223 -16.74 -2.28 0.52
N PHE A 224 -15.67 -1.49 0.46
CA PHE A 224 -14.34 -2.02 0.78
C PHE A 224 -14.22 -2.12 2.30
N CYS A 225 -13.47 -3.11 2.79
CA CYS A 225 -13.15 -3.24 4.20
C CYS A 225 -12.56 -1.92 4.74
N ARG A 226 -12.94 -1.55 5.98
CA ARG A 226 -12.36 -0.38 6.65
C ARG A 226 -10.84 -0.50 6.74
N ARG A 227 -10.33 -1.70 7.03
CA ARG A 227 -8.90 -1.98 7.07
C ARG A 227 -8.41 -2.46 5.70
N PRO A 228 -7.40 -1.81 5.11
CA PRO A 228 -6.76 -2.32 3.89
C PRO A 228 -5.95 -3.58 4.19
N LEU A 229 -5.74 -4.42 3.18
CA LEU A 229 -4.68 -5.43 3.25
C LEU A 229 -3.33 -4.72 3.17
N VAL A 230 -2.43 -5.05 4.08
CA VAL A 230 -1.05 -4.56 4.07
C VAL A 230 -0.13 -5.71 3.71
N ASN A 231 0.58 -5.57 2.59
CA ASN A 231 1.70 -6.43 2.26
C ASN A 231 2.94 -5.95 3.01
N HIS A 232 3.21 -6.61 4.13
CA HIS A 232 4.38 -6.31 4.97
C HIS A 232 5.68 -6.86 4.40
N VAL A 233 5.68 -7.63 3.31
CA VAL A 233 6.93 -8.09 2.69
C VAL A 233 7.52 -6.94 1.87
N TYR A 234 6.73 -6.43 0.92
CA TYR A 234 7.18 -5.43 -0.07
C TYR A 234 6.75 -3.99 0.23
N GLY A 235 6.00 -3.79 1.30
CA GLY A 235 5.65 -2.45 1.78
C GLY A 235 4.62 -1.75 0.89
N TYR A 236 3.51 -2.41 0.59
CA TYR A 236 2.37 -1.75 -0.04
C TYR A 236 1.06 -2.16 0.64
N ARG A 237 0.00 -1.40 0.40
CA ARG A 237 -1.35 -1.68 0.88
C ARG A 237 -2.35 -1.52 -0.25
N LEU A 238 -3.49 -2.20 -0.13
CA LEU A 238 -4.61 -2.09 -1.06
C LEU A 238 -5.94 -2.28 -0.34
N ARG A 239 -7.00 -1.71 -0.88
CA ARG A 239 -8.36 -1.90 -0.38
C ARG A 239 -8.90 -3.23 -0.92
N VAL A 240 -9.56 -3.98 -0.05
CA VAL A 240 -10.21 -5.26 -0.39
C VAL A 240 -11.72 -5.13 -0.24
N PRO A 241 -12.54 -5.53 -1.23
CA PRO A 241 -13.98 -5.59 -1.08
C PRO A 241 -14.37 -6.45 0.14
N CYS A 242 -15.36 -6.06 0.94
CA CYS A 242 -15.77 -6.84 2.12
C CYS A 242 -16.22 -8.26 1.78
N THR A 243 -16.63 -8.51 0.53
CA THR A 243 -17.05 -9.82 0.03
C THR A 243 -15.90 -10.66 -0.52
N TRP A 244 -14.67 -10.14 -0.53
CA TRP A 244 -13.50 -10.81 -1.09
C TRP A 244 -12.59 -11.28 0.04
N ARG A 245 -11.96 -12.44 -0.15
CA ARG A 245 -10.85 -12.92 0.67
C ARG A 245 -9.54 -12.36 0.11
N ALA A 246 -8.59 -12.05 0.98
CA ALA A 246 -7.27 -11.62 0.57
C ALA A 246 -6.20 -12.11 1.54
N ALA A 247 -5.04 -12.50 1.01
CA ALA A 247 -3.91 -12.96 1.78
C ALA A 247 -2.58 -12.57 1.12
N THR A 248 -1.50 -12.60 1.90
CA THR A 248 -0.13 -12.51 1.37
C THR A 248 0.50 -13.88 1.50
N ARG A 249 0.92 -14.48 0.38
CA ARG A 249 1.56 -15.80 0.34
C ARG A 249 2.94 -15.71 1.03
N ALA A 250 3.14 -16.49 2.09
CA ALA A 250 4.33 -16.40 2.93
C ALA A 250 5.65 -16.72 2.20
N LYS A 251 5.60 -17.57 1.17
CA LYS A 251 6.79 -18.01 0.41
C LYS A 251 7.46 -16.87 -0.34
N ASP A 252 6.67 -16.05 -1.02
CA ASP A 252 7.10 -15.09 -2.06
C ASP A 252 6.48 -13.69 -1.90
N GLY A 253 5.69 -13.44 -0.85
CA GLY A 253 5.04 -12.15 -0.62
C GLY A 253 3.97 -11.79 -1.65
N THR A 254 3.51 -12.74 -2.48
CA THR A 254 2.48 -12.48 -3.48
C THR A 254 1.14 -12.18 -2.81
N THR A 255 0.47 -11.10 -3.21
CA THR A 255 -0.89 -10.82 -2.75
C THR A 255 -1.89 -11.59 -3.59
N LEU A 256 -2.72 -12.39 -2.93
CA LEU A 256 -3.81 -13.14 -3.55
C LEU A 256 -5.13 -12.56 -3.08
N LEU A 257 -6.06 -12.34 -4.01
CA LEU A 257 -7.44 -11.98 -3.72
C LEU A 257 -8.39 -12.89 -4.47
N SER A 258 -9.51 -13.25 -3.84
CA SER A 258 -10.59 -13.98 -4.50
C SER A 258 -11.93 -13.50 -3.99
N GLY A 259 -12.92 -13.49 -4.88
CA GLY A 259 -14.29 -13.14 -4.55
C GLY A 259 -15.24 -13.54 -5.65
N PRO A 260 -16.53 -13.17 -5.55
CA PRO A 260 -17.53 -13.53 -6.55
C PRO A 260 -17.09 -13.10 -7.95
N GLY A 261 -16.89 -14.09 -8.84
CA GLY A 261 -16.52 -13.88 -10.24
C GLY A 261 -15.08 -13.45 -10.49
N ALA A 262 -14.22 -13.32 -9.47
CA ALA A 262 -12.87 -12.78 -9.63
C ALA A 262 -11.81 -13.51 -8.79
N ALA A 263 -10.65 -13.74 -9.40
CA ALA A 263 -9.42 -14.11 -8.70
C ALA A 263 -8.27 -13.24 -9.21
N LEU A 264 -7.52 -12.62 -8.30
CA LEU A 264 -6.40 -11.75 -8.59
C LEU A 264 -5.14 -12.24 -7.89
N GLU A 265 -4.05 -12.33 -8.64
CA GLU A 265 -2.69 -12.47 -8.13
C GLU A 265 -1.93 -11.16 -8.40
N LEU A 266 -1.23 -10.63 -7.41
CA LEU A 266 -0.45 -9.40 -7.51
C LEU A 266 0.93 -9.59 -6.88
N GLN A 267 1.97 -9.45 -7.71
CA GLN A 267 3.37 -9.60 -7.39
C GLN A 267 4.09 -8.24 -7.50
N HIS A 268 5.09 -8.03 -6.64
CA HIS A 268 5.99 -6.89 -6.68
C HIS A 268 7.30 -7.30 -7.36
N CYS A 269 7.67 -6.64 -8.46
CA CYS A 269 8.85 -7.01 -9.28
C CYS A 269 10.15 -6.30 -8.86
N GLY A 270 10.16 -5.64 -7.69
CA GLY A 270 11.24 -4.79 -7.23
C GLY A 270 11.20 -3.37 -7.82
N ARG A 271 12.27 -2.60 -7.56
CA ARG A 271 12.48 -1.30 -8.18
C ARG A 271 13.08 -1.47 -9.58
N ARG A 272 12.39 -0.98 -10.60
CA ARG A 272 12.78 -1.08 -12.01
C ARG A 272 12.65 0.31 -12.65
N PRO A 273 13.57 1.26 -12.42
CA PRO A 273 13.42 2.66 -12.84
C PRO A 273 13.14 2.82 -14.34
N ARG A 274 13.85 2.05 -15.17
CA ARG A 274 13.67 2.03 -16.63
C ARG A 274 12.29 1.48 -17.05
N LEU A 275 11.81 0.43 -16.37
CA LEU A 275 10.49 -0.15 -16.64
C LEU A 275 9.38 0.77 -16.10
N ALA A 276 9.59 1.43 -14.97
CA ALA A 276 8.66 2.38 -14.37
C ALA A 276 8.47 3.62 -15.25
N ALA A 277 9.53 4.12 -15.87
CA ALA A 277 9.44 5.18 -16.87
C ALA A 277 8.58 4.75 -18.08
N ALA A 278 8.73 3.50 -18.55
CA ALA A 278 7.94 2.95 -19.65
C ALA A 278 6.49 2.57 -19.27
N THR A 279 6.20 2.37 -17.98
CA THR A 279 4.89 1.90 -17.46
C THR A 279 4.10 2.98 -16.73
N ARG A 280 4.34 4.27 -17.01
CA ARG A 280 3.49 5.41 -16.59
C ARG A 280 2.03 5.34 -17.12
N ARG A 281 1.58 4.18 -17.63
CA ARG A 281 0.20 3.91 -18.00
C ARG A 281 -0.70 3.90 -16.76
N ARG A 282 -1.94 4.40 -16.92
CA ARG A 282 -2.97 4.26 -15.89
C ARG A 282 -3.16 2.78 -15.56
N VAL A 283 -3.26 2.46 -14.26
CA VAL A 283 -3.57 1.10 -13.78
C VAL A 283 -4.83 0.59 -14.50
N GLY A 284 -4.68 -0.56 -15.17
CA GLY A 284 -5.63 -1.14 -16.12
C GLY A 284 -5.55 -2.67 -16.17
N LEU A 285 -6.62 -3.30 -16.67
CA LEU A 285 -6.58 -4.70 -17.09
C LEU A 285 -5.90 -4.73 -18.47
N GLY A 286 -4.79 -5.46 -18.60
CA GLY A 286 -4.11 -5.62 -19.89
C GLY A 286 -4.70 -6.76 -20.71
N PRO A 287 -3.96 -7.25 -21.72
CA PRO A 287 -4.46 -8.28 -22.62
C PRO A 287 -4.72 -9.60 -21.88
N GLU A 288 -5.64 -10.40 -22.40
CA GLU A 288 -5.82 -11.77 -21.94
C GLU A 288 -4.62 -12.63 -22.31
N ARG A 289 -4.23 -13.49 -21.38
CA ARG A 289 -3.15 -14.48 -21.51
C ARG A 289 -3.54 -15.75 -20.77
N LEU A 290 -2.98 -16.88 -21.20
CA LEU A 290 -3.03 -18.13 -20.45
C LEU A 290 -1.99 -18.05 -19.32
N TRP A 291 -2.34 -18.50 -18.12
CA TRP A 291 -1.43 -18.60 -16.98
C TRP A 291 -1.57 -19.95 -16.30
N GLU A 292 -0.44 -20.59 -16.04
CA GLU A 292 -0.38 -21.92 -15.43
C GLU A 292 -1.09 -21.93 -14.06
N GLY A 293 -2.01 -22.89 -13.87
CA GLY A 293 -2.81 -23.01 -12.64
C GLY A 293 -3.94 -21.97 -12.47
N PHE A 294 -4.06 -20.97 -13.35
CA PHE A 294 -5.17 -19.98 -13.32
C PHE A 294 -6.05 -20.00 -14.57
N GLY A 295 -5.60 -20.53 -15.71
CA GLY A 295 -6.36 -20.49 -16.97
C GLY A 295 -6.26 -19.13 -17.67
N ARG A 296 -7.28 -18.75 -18.46
CA ARG A 296 -7.31 -17.43 -19.13
C ARG A 296 -7.63 -16.32 -18.13
N GLY A 297 -6.94 -15.20 -18.28
CA GLY A 297 -7.16 -13.99 -17.49
C GLY A 297 -6.34 -12.80 -17.99
N HIS A 298 -6.58 -11.63 -17.42
CA HIS A 298 -5.95 -10.39 -17.82
C HIS A 298 -4.61 -10.18 -17.12
N LEU A 299 -3.54 -9.97 -17.90
CA LEU A 299 -2.24 -9.57 -17.38
C LEU A 299 -2.24 -8.06 -17.07
N THR A 300 -2.02 -7.68 -15.82
CA THR A 300 -1.85 -6.27 -15.43
C THR A 300 -0.39 -5.95 -15.11
N ARG A 301 0.11 -4.83 -15.62
CA ARG A 301 1.45 -4.32 -15.36
C ARG A 301 1.35 -2.82 -15.13
N PHE A 302 1.88 -2.36 -14.00
CA PHE A 302 1.93 -0.94 -13.67
C PHE A 302 3.09 -0.64 -12.72
N ALA A 303 3.44 0.63 -12.61
CA ALA A 303 4.43 1.09 -11.65
C ALA A 303 3.85 2.14 -10.71
N LEU A 304 4.37 2.19 -9.48
CA LEU A 304 4.17 3.27 -8.53
C LEU A 304 5.55 3.78 -8.13
N ARG A 305 5.85 5.06 -8.42
CA ARG A 305 7.22 5.58 -8.37
C ARG A 305 8.14 4.70 -9.22
N ASP A 306 9.22 4.15 -8.67
CA ASP A 306 10.14 3.23 -9.31
C ASP A 306 9.82 1.74 -9.03
N HIS A 307 8.76 1.43 -8.29
CA HIS A 307 8.34 0.07 -7.99
C HIS A 307 7.43 -0.50 -9.07
N CYS A 308 7.76 -1.69 -9.56
CA CYS A 308 6.98 -2.42 -10.56
C CYS A 308 5.99 -3.39 -9.89
N PHE A 309 4.81 -3.52 -10.48
CA PHE A 309 3.80 -4.51 -10.14
C PHE A 309 3.41 -5.34 -11.36
N LEU A 310 3.30 -6.65 -11.16
CA LEU A 310 2.78 -7.61 -12.12
C LEU A 310 1.59 -8.29 -11.47
N GLY A 311 0.45 -8.34 -12.14
CA GLY A 311 -0.69 -9.08 -11.66
C GLY A 311 -1.39 -9.86 -12.75
N PHE A 312 -2.18 -10.82 -12.32
CA PHE A 312 -3.03 -11.64 -13.18
C PHE A 312 -4.44 -11.63 -12.59
N ALA A 313 -5.44 -11.29 -13.41
CA ALA A 313 -6.83 -11.18 -12.98
C ALA A 313 -7.71 -12.10 -13.83
N ARG A 314 -8.19 -13.19 -13.24
CA ARG A 314 -9.24 -14.02 -13.83
C ARG A 314 -10.60 -13.48 -13.44
N LEU A 315 -11.44 -13.20 -14.43
CA LEU A 315 -12.74 -12.55 -14.26
C LEU A 315 -13.84 -13.34 -14.99
N ASP A 316 -15.07 -13.27 -14.51
CA ASP A 316 -16.27 -13.90 -15.08
C ASP A 316 -16.86 -13.16 -16.30
N GLY A 317 -16.14 -12.20 -16.86
CA GLY A 317 -16.58 -11.38 -18.00
C GLY A 317 -17.60 -10.28 -17.65
N ARG A 318 -18.18 -10.25 -16.44
CA ARG A 318 -19.18 -9.24 -16.10
C ARG A 318 -18.52 -7.88 -15.87
N ALA A 319 -19.07 -6.82 -16.48
CA ALA A 319 -18.53 -5.46 -16.37
C ALA A 319 -18.39 -4.97 -14.91
N ARG A 320 -19.28 -5.40 -14.02
CA ARG A 320 -19.21 -5.11 -12.57
C ARG A 320 -17.97 -5.73 -11.94
N THR A 321 -17.66 -6.98 -12.26
CA THR A 321 -16.49 -7.72 -11.77
C THR A 321 -15.21 -7.05 -12.22
N SER A 322 -15.13 -6.68 -13.51
CA SER A 322 -13.97 -5.97 -14.08
C SER A 322 -13.76 -4.60 -13.45
N LYS A 323 -14.82 -3.80 -13.26
CA LYS A 323 -14.75 -2.51 -12.54
C LYS A 323 -14.24 -2.71 -11.11
N ARG A 324 -14.66 -3.77 -10.44
CA ARG A 324 -14.27 -4.07 -9.07
C ARG A 324 -12.81 -4.48 -8.94
N ALA A 325 -12.35 -5.40 -9.78
CA ALA A 325 -10.95 -5.80 -9.86
C ALA A 325 -10.05 -4.59 -10.14
N LEU A 326 -10.48 -3.72 -11.04
CA LEU A 326 -9.74 -2.51 -11.38
C LEU A 326 -9.69 -1.50 -10.22
N ALA A 327 -10.77 -1.37 -9.45
CA ALA A 327 -10.79 -0.53 -8.25
C ALA A 327 -9.83 -1.04 -7.16
N VAL A 328 -9.70 -2.36 -6.99
CA VAL A 328 -8.69 -2.98 -6.13
C VAL A 328 -7.28 -2.60 -6.59
N LEU A 329 -6.94 -2.84 -7.86
CA LEU A 329 -5.62 -2.54 -8.42
C LEU A 329 -5.28 -1.04 -8.31
N ARG A 330 -6.24 -0.16 -8.60
CA ARG A 330 -6.07 1.30 -8.48
C ARG A 330 -5.92 1.79 -7.04
N SER A 331 -6.27 0.98 -6.05
CA SER A 331 -6.12 1.31 -4.64
C SER A 331 -4.74 0.99 -4.07
N VAL A 332 -3.86 0.34 -4.84
CA VAL A 332 -2.51 0.00 -4.38
C VAL A 332 -1.73 1.28 -4.05
N ARG A 333 -1.17 1.33 -2.85
CA ARG A 333 -0.33 2.44 -2.36
C ARG A 333 0.90 1.87 -1.68
N LEU A 334 2.07 2.44 -1.97
CA LEU A 334 3.29 2.13 -1.25
C LEU A 334 3.19 2.64 0.20
N THR A 335 3.80 1.93 1.13
CA THR A 335 4.00 2.36 2.52
C THR A 335 5.45 2.78 2.73
N ALA A 336 5.78 3.39 3.87
CA ALA A 336 7.15 3.73 4.22
C ALA A 336 8.10 2.50 4.23
N ARG A 337 7.54 1.28 4.36
CA ARG A 337 8.33 0.06 4.26
C ARG A 337 8.88 -0.14 2.85
N ALA A 338 8.17 0.22 1.78
CA ALA A 338 8.65 0.03 0.41
C ALA A 338 10.02 0.69 0.16
N ASP A 339 10.25 1.87 0.75
CA ASP A 339 11.52 2.58 0.67
C ASP A 339 12.64 1.90 1.50
N ARG A 340 12.26 1.15 2.54
CA ARG A 340 13.14 0.34 3.39
C ARG A 340 13.36 -1.08 2.91
N VAL A 341 12.63 -1.54 1.89
CA VAL A 341 12.87 -2.83 1.25
C VAL A 341 13.19 -2.60 -0.21
N ASP A 342 14.01 -1.59 -0.50
CA ASP A 342 14.65 -1.43 -1.81
C ASP A 342 15.35 -2.75 -2.16
N ASN A 343 15.29 -3.24 -3.39
CA ASN A 343 16.02 -4.46 -3.75
C ASN A 343 16.86 -4.22 -4.96
N VAL A 344 18.15 -4.26 -4.72
CA VAL A 344 19.13 -4.36 -5.79
C VAL A 344 19.44 -5.83 -6.02
N HIS A 345 19.67 -6.17 -7.27
CA HIS A 345 20.38 -7.38 -7.65
C HIS A 345 21.42 -6.95 -8.67
N THR A 346 22.60 -6.58 -8.17
CA THR A 346 23.68 -6.03 -9.00
C THR A 346 24.94 -6.87 -8.87
N MET A 347 25.69 -6.97 -9.95
CA MET A 347 26.99 -7.63 -9.99
C MET A 347 28.07 -6.60 -10.30
N ARG A 348 29.21 -6.71 -9.63
CA ARG A 348 30.40 -5.87 -9.87
C ARG A 348 31.65 -6.74 -9.96
N LEU A 349 32.54 -6.37 -10.88
CA LEU A 349 33.91 -6.89 -10.88
C LEU A 349 34.66 -6.26 -9.70
N LEU A 350 35.14 -7.07 -8.76
CA LEU A 350 35.99 -6.59 -7.66
C LEU A 350 37.42 -6.38 -8.14
N GLY A 351 37.88 -7.27 -9.03
CA GLY A 351 39.22 -7.28 -9.58
C GLY A 351 39.53 -8.65 -10.18
N ARG A 352 40.81 -9.01 -10.22
CA ARG A 352 41.29 -10.24 -10.85
C ARG A 352 42.19 -11.04 -9.91
N SER A 353 42.18 -12.37 -10.08
CA SER A 353 43.09 -13.31 -9.43
C SER A 353 44.54 -13.13 -9.90
N ALA A 354 45.47 -13.85 -9.30
CA ALA A 354 46.89 -13.85 -9.68
C ALA A 354 47.14 -14.23 -11.16
N ARG A 355 46.30 -15.07 -11.78
CA ARG A 355 46.30 -15.37 -13.22
C ARG A 355 45.23 -14.60 -14.01
N GLY A 356 44.77 -13.46 -13.51
CA GLY A 356 43.91 -12.54 -14.27
C GLY A 356 42.42 -12.92 -14.37
N ARG A 357 41.95 -13.99 -13.71
CA ARG A 357 40.53 -14.40 -13.77
C ARG A 357 39.66 -13.44 -12.96
N PRO A 358 38.45 -13.11 -13.45
CA PRO A 358 37.59 -12.14 -12.76
C PRO A 358 37.07 -12.68 -11.43
N ILE A 359 37.17 -11.85 -10.39
CA ILE A 359 36.52 -12.08 -9.09
C ILE A 359 35.39 -11.07 -8.96
N ARG A 360 34.18 -11.56 -8.71
CA ARG A 360 32.95 -10.76 -8.73
C ARG A 360 32.26 -10.76 -7.37
N SER A 361 31.60 -9.65 -7.06
CA SER A 361 30.64 -9.55 -5.95
C SER A 361 29.25 -9.31 -6.49
N TRP A 362 28.27 -9.89 -5.83
CA TRP A 362 26.85 -9.57 -6.03
C TRP A 362 26.31 -8.88 -4.79
N GLN A 363 25.48 -7.87 -4.99
CA GLN A 363 24.69 -7.23 -3.95
C GLN A 363 23.22 -7.54 -4.22
N VAL A 364 22.59 -8.22 -3.26
CA VAL A 364 21.21 -8.70 -3.30
C VAL A 364 20.47 -8.14 -2.09
N GLY A 365 19.22 -7.70 -2.27
CA GLY A 365 18.42 -7.19 -1.15
C GLY A 365 18.55 -5.68 -0.97
N ASN A 366 18.42 -5.20 0.26
CA ASN A 366 18.27 -3.78 0.56
C ASN A 366 19.59 -3.05 0.82
N PRO A 367 20.09 -2.22 -0.12
CA PRO A 367 21.34 -1.49 0.05
C PRO A 367 21.30 -0.46 1.20
N ARG A 368 20.10 -0.03 1.60
CA ARG A 368 19.89 0.91 2.73
C ARG A 368 19.78 0.20 4.08
N SER A 369 19.82 -1.13 4.12
CA SER A 369 19.74 -1.85 5.39
C SER A 369 20.97 -1.56 6.23
N SER A 370 20.75 -1.28 7.51
CA SER A 370 21.81 -1.29 8.51
C SER A 370 22.33 -2.70 8.75
N ARG A 371 21.53 -3.74 8.46
CA ARG A 371 21.92 -5.14 8.55
C ARG A 371 22.61 -5.59 7.27
N LYS A 372 23.93 -5.76 7.32
CA LYS A 372 24.80 -6.12 6.19
C LYS A 372 25.44 -7.48 6.40
N LEU A 373 25.29 -8.37 5.42
CA LEU A 373 25.88 -9.70 5.45
C LEU A 373 26.82 -9.87 4.26
N LEU A 374 27.94 -10.55 4.48
CA LEU A 374 28.83 -11.01 3.41
C LEU A 374 28.93 -12.54 3.45
N VAL A 375 28.70 -13.19 2.33
CA VAL A 375 28.81 -14.64 2.17
C VAL A 375 29.87 -14.95 1.13
N VAL A 376 30.89 -15.71 1.53
CA VAL A 376 31.96 -16.16 0.63
C VAL A 376 31.82 -17.67 0.42
N GLY A 377 31.62 -18.06 -0.84
CA GLY A 377 31.28 -19.44 -1.20
C GLY A 377 32.48 -20.36 -1.42
N CYS A 378 33.65 -19.80 -1.74
CA CYS A 378 34.87 -20.57 -1.96
C CYS A 378 36.12 -19.69 -1.77
N ILE A 379 36.99 -20.07 -0.84
CA ILE A 379 38.31 -19.44 -0.60
C ILE A 379 39.46 -20.43 -0.81
N HIS A 380 39.30 -21.71 -0.45
CA HIS A 380 40.21 -22.77 -0.90
C HIS A 380 39.67 -23.40 -2.17
N GLY A 381 40.51 -23.54 -3.19
CA GLY A 381 40.06 -23.93 -4.52
C GLY A 381 39.47 -25.34 -4.62
N ASP A 382 39.79 -26.23 -3.69
CA ASP A 382 39.25 -27.59 -3.59
C ASP A 382 38.04 -27.71 -2.63
N GLU A 383 37.66 -26.64 -1.93
CA GLU A 383 36.55 -26.64 -0.95
C GLU A 383 35.37 -25.76 -1.43
N CYS A 384 35.01 -25.87 -2.70
CA CYS A 384 34.04 -24.96 -3.33
C CYS A 384 32.56 -25.40 -3.21
N ALA A 385 32.19 -26.40 -2.40
CA ALA A 385 30.77 -26.81 -2.33
C ALA A 385 29.83 -25.71 -1.77
N GLY A 386 30.38 -24.74 -1.03
CA GLY A 386 29.67 -23.51 -0.63
C GLY A 386 29.13 -22.70 -1.81
N MET A 387 29.67 -22.88 -3.02
CA MET A 387 29.11 -22.29 -4.24
C MET A 387 27.68 -22.75 -4.51
N ALA A 388 27.28 -23.96 -4.11
CA ALA A 388 25.89 -24.42 -4.25
C ALA A 388 24.93 -23.56 -3.40
N VAL A 389 25.36 -23.13 -2.20
CA VAL A 389 24.58 -22.25 -1.33
C VAL A 389 24.48 -20.84 -1.93
N THR A 390 25.61 -20.27 -2.37
CA THR A 390 25.60 -18.92 -2.97
C THR A 390 24.76 -18.86 -4.24
N ARG A 391 24.71 -19.93 -5.06
CA ARG A 391 23.78 -20.00 -6.21
C ARG A 391 22.32 -19.90 -5.80
N GLN A 392 21.91 -20.51 -4.68
CA GLN A 392 20.54 -20.37 -4.16
C GLN A 392 20.24 -18.93 -3.72
N LEU A 393 21.21 -18.24 -3.12
CA LEU A 393 21.07 -16.83 -2.73
C LEU A 393 21.01 -15.89 -3.94
N LEU A 394 21.78 -16.17 -5.00
CA LEU A 394 21.73 -15.40 -6.26
C LEU A 394 20.44 -15.66 -7.05
N ALA A 395 19.84 -16.85 -6.91
CA ALA A 395 18.56 -17.18 -7.51
C ALA A 395 17.36 -16.55 -6.78
N LEU A 396 17.59 -15.74 -5.73
CA LEU A 396 16.52 -15.05 -5.02
C LEU A 396 15.86 -14.02 -5.94
N VAL A 397 14.63 -14.34 -6.35
CA VAL A 397 13.72 -13.41 -7.01
C VAL A 397 12.96 -12.54 -6.02
N ARG A 398 12.97 -12.93 -4.73
CA ARG A 398 12.25 -12.24 -3.66
C ARG A 398 13.12 -11.20 -2.97
N PRO A 399 12.57 -10.01 -2.69
CA PRO A 399 13.14 -9.07 -1.76
C PRO A 399 13.50 -9.62 -0.38
N ILE A 400 14.58 -9.10 0.17
CA ILE A 400 15.06 -9.40 1.53
C ILE A 400 15.41 -8.11 2.25
N ALA A 401 15.20 -8.04 3.56
CA ALA A 401 15.35 -6.81 4.34
C ALA A 401 16.82 -6.39 4.56
N ALA A 402 17.75 -7.34 4.47
CA ALA A 402 19.18 -7.12 4.64
C ALA A 402 19.87 -6.69 3.34
N ASP A 403 21.05 -6.09 3.50
CA ASP A 403 22.02 -5.84 2.45
C ASP A 403 22.94 -7.07 2.31
N LEU A 404 22.60 -8.01 1.43
CA LEU A 404 23.33 -9.26 1.26
C LEU A 404 24.37 -9.14 0.16
N TRP A 405 25.63 -9.27 0.53
CA TRP A 405 26.77 -9.33 -0.37
C TRP A 405 27.26 -10.76 -0.52
N ILE A 406 27.55 -11.16 -1.75
CA ILE A 406 27.94 -12.53 -2.07
C ILE A 406 29.21 -12.48 -2.91
N VAL A 407 30.22 -13.24 -2.53
CA VAL A 407 31.40 -13.57 -3.36
C VAL A 407 31.37 -15.07 -3.58
N GLN A 408 30.94 -15.48 -4.76
CA GLN A 408 30.77 -16.90 -5.06
C GLN A 408 32.10 -17.66 -5.02
N ASN A 409 33.15 -17.09 -5.63
CA ASN A 409 34.47 -17.69 -5.68
C ASN A 409 35.56 -16.61 -5.54
N LEU A 410 36.30 -16.65 -4.44
CA LEU A 410 37.42 -15.76 -4.15
C LEU A 410 38.75 -16.31 -4.72
N ASN A 411 38.84 -17.63 -4.95
CA ASN A 411 40.02 -18.31 -5.49
C ASN A 411 39.72 -19.05 -6.81
N PRO A 412 39.37 -18.34 -7.89
CA PRO A 412 39.04 -18.96 -9.17
C PRO A 412 40.24 -19.67 -9.82
N ASP A 413 41.45 -19.32 -9.39
CA ASP A 413 42.69 -19.94 -9.84
C ASP A 413 42.90 -21.32 -9.22
N GLY A 414 42.86 -21.39 -7.88
CA GLY A 414 42.91 -22.64 -7.14
C GLY A 414 41.77 -23.57 -7.52
N PHE A 415 40.56 -23.02 -7.72
CA PHE A 415 39.41 -23.80 -8.18
C PHE A 415 39.64 -24.49 -9.51
N ARG A 416 40.23 -23.79 -10.50
CA ARG A 416 40.56 -24.42 -11.79
C ARG A 416 41.70 -25.43 -11.66
N LEU A 417 42.57 -25.28 -10.68
CA LEU A 417 43.67 -26.20 -10.41
C LEU A 417 43.24 -27.42 -9.56
N GLY A 418 42.06 -27.39 -8.94
CA GLY A 418 41.64 -28.40 -7.97
C GLY A 418 42.56 -28.42 -6.74
N ARG A 419 43.04 -27.26 -6.29
CA ARG A 419 43.98 -27.14 -5.17
C ARG A 419 43.48 -26.15 -4.13
N ARG A 420 43.78 -26.44 -2.86
CA ARG A 420 43.55 -25.55 -1.72
C ARG A 420 44.06 -24.14 -1.94
N GLN A 421 45.33 -24.03 -2.32
CA GLN A 421 46.04 -22.78 -2.51
C GLN A 421 45.60 -22.04 -3.78
N ASN A 422 45.98 -20.78 -3.93
CA ASN A 422 45.82 -20.06 -5.20
C ASN A 422 46.89 -20.49 -6.24
N SER A 423 46.92 -19.85 -7.41
CA SER A 423 47.87 -20.18 -8.48
C SER A 423 49.35 -19.93 -8.16
N ARG A 424 49.65 -19.21 -7.08
CA ARG A 424 51.01 -18.94 -6.58
C ARG A 424 51.42 -19.88 -5.45
N GLY A 425 50.59 -20.88 -5.14
CA GLY A 425 50.81 -21.84 -4.07
C GLY A 425 50.61 -21.27 -2.67
N VAL A 426 49.87 -20.16 -2.54
CA VAL A 426 49.56 -19.53 -1.25
C VAL A 426 48.19 -19.98 -0.72
N GLU A 427 48.15 -20.37 0.55
CA GLU A 427 46.91 -20.55 1.32
C GLU A 427 46.33 -19.17 1.67
N LEU A 428 45.29 -18.76 0.92
CA LEU A 428 44.61 -17.48 1.12
C LEU A 428 44.08 -17.29 2.55
N ASN A 429 43.58 -18.34 3.21
CA ASN A 429 43.13 -18.29 4.59
C ASN A 429 44.27 -18.46 5.62
N ARG A 430 45.53 -18.25 5.21
CA ARG A 430 46.67 -17.91 6.08
C ARG A 430 47.34 -16.60 5.67
N ASN A 431 46.91 -15.98 4.57
CA ASN A 431 47.52 -14.78 4.00
C ASN A 431 47.00 -13.46 4.60
N PHE A 432 46.01 -13.47 5.50
CA PHE A 432 45.50 -12.23 6.10
C PHE A 432 46.46 -11.70 7.18
N PRO A 433 46.52 -10.37 7.45
CA PRO A 433 47.51 -9.78 8.36
C PRO A 433 47.38 -10.09 9.87
N SER A 434 46.32 -10.78 10.31
CA SER A 434 46.06 -10.98 11.73
C SER A 434 46.88 -12.11 12.30
N GLU A 435 47.77 -11.80 13.24
CA GLU A 435 48.71 -12.76 13.83
C GLU A 435 49.52 -13.50 12.76
N TRP A 436 49.70 -12.90 11.58
CA TRP A 436 50.35 -13.54 10.44
C TRP A 436 51.78 -13.95 10.81
N ARG A 437 52.16 -15.17 10.41
CA ARG A 437 53.50 -15.74 10.64
C ARG A 437 53.96 -16.40 9.36
N HIS A 438 55.20 -16.16 8.94
CA HIS A 438 55.77 -16.89 7.83
C HIS A 438 56.00 -18.36 8.21
N SER A 439 55.61 -19.29 7.34
CA SER A 439 55.80 -20.73 7.57
C SER A 439 55.76 -21.51 6.26
N GLY A 440 56.63 -22.52 6.12
CA GLY A 440 56.67 -23.39 4.95
C GLY A 440 57.15 -22.70 3.67
N ARG A 441 56.96 -23.39 2.55
CA ARG A 441 57.30 -22.98 1.18
C ARG A 441 56.05 -23.03 0.30
N ARG A 442 56.13 -22.45 -0.90
CA ARG A 442 55.02 -22.46 -1.87
C ARG A 442 54.46 -23.88 -2.04
N TRP A 443 53.13 -23.99 -2.04
CA TRP A 443 52.35 -25.23 -2.11
C TRP A 443 52.25 -26.05 -0.83
N ASP A 444 52.96 -25.70 0.24
CA ASP A 444 52.70 -26.32 1.53
C ASP A 444 51.25 -26.01 1.98
N PRO A 445 50.57 -26.93 2.69
CA PRO A 445 49.16 -26.78 3.06
C PRO A 445 48.82 -25.50 3.83
N LEU A 446 49.81 -24.95 4.55
CA LEU A 446 49.67 -23.77 5.40
C LEU A 446 50.49 -22.57 4.92
N TYR A 447 51.12 -22.63 3.73
CA TYR A 447 52.00 -21.56 3.27
C TYR A 447 51.24 -20.23 3.14
N PRO A 448 51.58 -19.21 3.95
CA PRO A 448 50.79 -18.00 4.09
C PRO A 448 51.18 -16.91 3.08
N GLY A 449 52.10 -17.22 2.15
CA GLY A 449 52.70 -16.25 1.24
C GLY A 449 53.97 -15.61 1.80
N PRO A 450 54.67 -14.78 0.99
CA PRO A 450 55.92 -14.14 1.41
C PRO A 450 55.74 -13.02 2.43
N ARG A 451 54.54 -12.44 2.53
CA ARG A 451 54.19 -11.35 3.46
C ARG A 451 52.67 -11.26 3.63
N PRO A 452 52.15 -10.64 4.71
CA PRO A 452 50.72 -10.49 4.89
C PRO A 452 50.07 -9.75 3.72
N ALA A 453 48.92 -10.24 3.27
CA ALA A 453 48.15 -9.74 2.13
C ALA A 453 48.96 -9.63 0.82
N SER A 454 49.94 -10.52 0.60
CA SER A 454 50.68 -10.61 -0.66
C SER A 454 49.75 -10.88 -1.86
N GLU A 455 48.68 -11.65 -1.65
CA GLU A 455 47.84 -12.15 -2.73
C GLU A 455 46.79 -11.13 -3.18
N PRO A 456 46.53 -10.99 -4.49
CA PRO A 456 45.50 -10.10 -4.99
C PRO A 456 44.10 -10.51 -4.48
N GLU A 457 43.82 -11.80 -4.33
CA GLU A 457 42.56 -12.33 -3.81
C GLU A 457 42.31 -11.86 -2.37
N THR A 458 43.31 -12.01 -1.50
CA THR A 458 43.26 -11.53 -0.10
C THR A 458 43.01 -10.03 -0.04
N ARG A 459 43.74 -9.24 -0.83
CA ARG A 459 43.58 -7.78 -0.89
C ARG A 459 42.20 -7.37 -1.40
N LEU A 460 41.62 -8.13 -2.34
CA LEU A 460 40.26 -7.90 -2.84
C LEU A 460 39.22 -8.12 -1.74
N ALA A 461 39.31 -9.22 -0.99
CA ALA A 461 38.43 -9.48 0.15
C ALA A 461 38.56 -8.38 1.22
N GLN A 462 39.78 -7.98 1.57
CA GLN A 462 40.00 -6.90 2.54
C GLN A 462 39.38 -5.58 2.10
N ARG A 463 39.56 -5.18 0.83
CA ARG A 463 38.95 -3.95 0.29
C ARG A 463 37.42 -4.02 0.35
N LEU A 464 36.85 -5.16 -0.01
CA LEU A 464 35.39 -5.36 0.04
C LEU A 464 34.86 -5.27 1.47
N ILE A 465 35.48 -5.97 2.41
CA ILE A 465 35.08 -5.98 3.83
C ILE A 465 35.21 -4.57 4.43
N ARG A 466 36.31 -3.85 4.16
CA ARG A 466 36.49 -2.46 4.60
C ARG A 466 35.42 -1.51 4.05
N ARG A 467 35.00 -1.74 2.80
CA ARG A 467 33.98 -0.93 2.12
C ARG A 467 32.59 -1.19 2.69
N ILE A 468 32.22 -2.45 2.87
CA ILE A 468 30.86 -2.83 3.29
C ILE A 468 30.70 -2.64 4.80
N ARG A 469 31.73 -2.98 5.58
CA ARG A 469 31.67 -3.17 7.05
C ARG A 469 30.48 -4.07 7.43
N PRO A 470 30.50 -5.34 7.00
CA PRO A 470 29.38 -6.25 7.26
C PRO A 470 29.25 -6.55 8.76
N ASP A 471 28.02 -6.64 9.26
CA ASP A 471 27.76 -7.10 10.63
C ASP A 471 28.13 -8.58 10.78
N VAL A 472 27.94 -9.34 9.70
CA VAL A 472 28.16 -10.79 9.66
C VAL A 472 28.91 -11.16 8.40
N THR A 473 29.97 -11.96 8.53
CA THR A 473 30.63 -12.61 7.40
C THR A 473 30.69 -14.12 7.58
N ILE A 474 30.17 -14.84 6.59
CA ILE A 474 30.10 -16.30 6.56
C ILE A 474 31.07 -16.81 5.50
N TRP A 475 32.06 -17.57 5.94
CA TRP A 475 33.05 -18.21 5.08
C TRP A 475 32.72 -19.69 4.95
N PHE A 476 32.30 -20.13 3.77
CA PHE A 476 32.11 -21.55 3.51
C PHE A 476 33.45 -22.24 3.23
N HIS A 477 33.63 -23.39 3.86
CA HIS A 477 34.78 -24.28 3.79
C HIS A 477 34.30 -25.74 3.77
N GLN A 478 35.25 -26.68 3.66
CA GLN A 478 35.05 -28.13 3.78
C GLN A 478 36.31 -28.76 4.42
N PRO A 479 36.23 -29.99 4.97
CA PRO A 479 35.10 -30.92 4.94
C PRO A 479 34.53 -31.27 6.34
N GLN A 480 34.76 -30.47 7.38
CA GLN A 480 34.57 -30.89 8.77
C GLN A 480 33.11 -31.11 9.21
N GLY A 481 32.12 -30.64 8.45
CA GLY A 481 30.70 -30.83 8.79
C GLY A 481 30.22 -30.09 10.03
N LEU A 482 30.81 -28.93 10.36
CA LEU A 482 30.48 -28.13 11.55
C LEU A 482 30.49 -26.63 11.28
N VAL A 483 29.87 -25.87 12.17
CA VAL A 483 30.02 -24.40 12.24
C VAL A 483 31.01 -24.08 13.35
N ARG A 484 32.03 -23.27 13.05
CA ARG A 484 33.07 -22.89 14.02
C ARG A 484 33.23 -21.39 14.15
N ALA A 485 33.46 -20.95 15.38
CA ALA A 485 33.79 -19.57 15.71
C ALA A 485 34.70 -19.45 16.94
N TRP A 486 35.24 -18.27 17.17
CA TRP A 486 35.96 -17.90 18.39
C TRP A 486 35.63 -16.47 18.80
N GLY A 487 35.80 -16.17 20.10
CA GLY A 487 35.57 -14.83 20.66
C GLY A 487 34.16 -14.31 20.42
N GLY A 488 34.03 -13.01 20.09
CA GLY A 488 32.74 -12.33 19.90
C GLY A 488 31.85 -12.90 18.79
N SER A 489 32.37 -13.76 17.91
CA SER A 489 31.58 -14.43 16.86
C SER A 489 30.81 -15.67 17.33
N ILE A 490 31.05 -16.15 18.55
CA ILE A 490 30.42 -17.37 19.09
C ILE A 490 28.89 -17.30 19.08
N PRO A 491 28.23 -16.22 19.58
CA PRO A 491 26.76 -16.15 19.60
C PRO A 491 26.15 -16.26 18.20
N ALA A 492 26.69 -15.48 17.26
CA ALA A 492 26.25 -15.44 15.87
C ALA A 492 26.39 -16.82 15.18
N ALA A 493 27.56 -17.45 15.33
CA ALA A 493 27.84 -18.74 14.71
C ALA A 493 26.98 -19.86 15.31
N ARG A 494 26.75 -19.86 16.63
CA ARG A 494 25.89 -20.84 17.30
C ARG A 494 24.44 -20.71 16.83
N GLN A 495 23.94 -19.49 16.71
CA GLN A 495 22.59 -19.25 16.18
C GLN A 495 22.48 -19.73 14.72
N TYR A 496 23.45 -19.42 13.87
CA TYR A 496 23.47 -19.93 12.49
C TYR A 496 23.50 -21.48 12.45
N ALA A 497 24.30 -22.12 13.31
CA ALA A 497 24.39 -23.58 13.39
C ALA A 497 23.03 -24.21 13.71
N GLY A 498 22.28 -23.63 14.66
CA GLY A 498 20.91 -24.04 14.98
C GLY A 498 19.98 -23.92 13.77
N LEU A 499 20.00 -22.81 13.05
CA LEU A 499 19.18 -22.59 11.84
C LEU A 499 19.57 -23.52 10.68
N ALA A 500 20.86 -23.86 10.56
CA ALA A 500 21.39 -24.68 9.48
C ALA A 500 21.35 -26.19 9.78
N HIS A 501 20.98 -26.56 11.02
CA HIS A 501 21.00 -27.93 11.56
C HIS A 501 22.41 -28.54 11.47
N MET A 502 23.40 -27.81 11.97
CA MET A 502 24.80 -28.25 12.03
C MET A 502 25.34 -28.21 13.46
N PRO A 503 26.31 -29.07 13.80
CA PRO A 503 27.00 -28.98 15.07
C PRO A 503 27.81 -27.68 15.14
N PHE A 504 27.87 -27.08 16.33
CA PHE A 504 28.70 -25.92 16.63
C PHE A 504 29.92 -26.30 17.47
N ARG A 505 31.08 -25.69 17.19
CA ARG A 505 32.30 -25.80 17.99
C ARG A 505 32.98 -24.43 18.16
N ALA A 506 33.40 -24.12 19.39
CA ALA A 506 34.26 -22.96 19.66
C ALA A 506 35.73 -23.36 19.45
N ILE A 507 36.37 -22.84 18.40
CA ILE A 507 37.73 -23.23 18.01
C ILE A 507 38.54 -21.96 17.75
N ARG A 508 39.64 -21.78 18.49
CA ARG A 508 40.55 -20.64 18.32
C ARG A 508 40.97 -20.51 16.86
N TRP A 509 40.99 -19.28 16.36
CA TRP A 509 41.38 -19.03 14.98
C TRP A 509 42.88 -19.27 14.77
N PRO A 510 43.26 -19.98 13.70
CA PRO A 510 44.64 -20.02 13.28
C PRO A 510 45.16 -18.63 12.85
N PRO A 511 46.48 -18.39 13.00
CA PRO A 511 47.19 -17.27 12.40
C PRO A 511 46.82 -17.00 10.94
N GLY A 512 46.64 -15.74 10.58
CA GLY A 512 46.47 -15.30 9.20
C GLY A 512 45.14 -15.65 8.53
N THR A 513 44.14 -16.10 9.29
CA THR A 513 42.82 -16.44 8.75
C THR A 513 41.93 -15.21 8.55
N ALA A 514 41.07 -15.26 7.53
CA ALA A 514 40.15 -14.17 7.18
C ALA A 514 39.18 -13.82 8.32
N PRO A 515 38.53 -14.80 8.99
CA PRO A 515 37.66 -14.53 10.13
C PRO A 515 38.41 -13.89 11.29
N ASN A 516 39.63 -14.34 11.58
CA ASN A 516 40.44 -13.77 12.65
C ASN A 516 40.77 -12.30 12.40
N TRP A 517 41.20 -11.99 11.18
CA TRP A 517 41.52 -10.62 10.78
C TRP A 517 40.32 -9.69 10.86
N GLN A 518 39.16 -10.13 10.38
CA GLN A 518 37.96 -9.31 10.46
C GLN A 518 37.52 -9.08 11.91
N ASN A 519 37.51 -10.13 12.74
CA ASN A 519 37.11 -10.04 14.14
C ASN A 519 38.04 -9.14 14.97
N HIS A 520 39.36 -9.18 14.73
CA HIS A 520 40.31 -8.25 15.36
C HIS A 520 40.11 -6.81 14.89
N ARG A 521 39.82 -6.61 13.60
CA ARG A 521 39.70 -5.25 13.03
C ARG A 521 38.40 -4.56 13.41
N TRP A 522 37.33 -5.33 13.63
CA TRP A 522 36.00 -4.86 14.00
C TRP A 522 35.34 -5.77 15.06
N PRO A 523 35.64 -5.56 16.36
CA PRO A 523 35.12 -6.39 17.45
C PRO A 523 33.58 -6.44 17.56
N GLY A 524 32.87 -5.44 17.03
CA GLY A 524 31.41 -5.40 16.98
C GLY A 524 30.77 -6.15 15.81
N SER A 525 31.57 -6.76 14.92
CA SER A 525 31.10 -7.62 13.83
C SER A 525 31.37 -9.09 14.13
N SER A 526 30.64 -9.99 13.45
CA SER A 526 30.85 -11.43 13.56
C SER A 526 31.37 -12.00 12.25
N SER A 527 32.53 -12.66 12.27
CA SER A 527 33.04 -13.44 11.14
C SER A 527 33.32 -14.86 11.58
N PHE A 528 32.69 -15.83 10.91
CA PHE A 528 32.79 -17.25 11.28
C PHE A 528 32.82 -18.17 10.05
N VAL A 529 33.14 -19.44 10.30
CA VAL A 529 33.31 -20.46 9.25
C VAL A 529 32.20 -21.50 9.33
N VAL A 530 31.70 -21.90 8.17
CA VAL A 530 30.81 -23.03 7.98
C VAL A 530 31.58 -24.09 7.19
N GLU A 531 32.07 -25.11 7.91
CA GLU A 531 32.70 -26.29 7.33
C GLU A 531 31.61 -27.25 6.87
N LEU A 532 31.31 -27.30 5.58
CA LEU A 532 30.39 -28.27 5.02
C LEU A 532 30.99 -29.69 5.09
N PRO A 533 30.17 -30.76 5.07
CA PRO A 533 30.68 -32.13 5.01
C PRO A 533 31.52 -32.40 3.74
N PRO A 534 32.25 -33.54 3.68
CA PRO A 534 32.97 -33.95 2.49
C PRO A 534 32.02 -34.10 1.28
N GLY A 535 32.54 -33.81 0.08
CA GLY A 535 31.81 -34.01 -1.17
C GLY A 535 30.83 -32.89 -1.55
N PRO A 536 29.95 -33.13 -2.54
CA PRO A 536 29.02 -32.12 -3.02
C PRO A 536 27.88 -31.86 -2.03
N VAL A 537 27.41 -30.61 -1.97
CA VAL A 537 26.21 -30.24 -1.20
C VAL A 537 24.95 -30.52 -2.04
N SER A 538 24.03 -31.34 -1.51
CA SER A 538 22.76 -31.63 -2.17
C SER A 538 21.89 -30.36 -2.33
N PRO A 539 20.98 -30.29 -3.33
CA PRO A 539 20.08 -29.14 -3.50
C PRO A 539 19.24 -28.82 -2.26
N THR A 540 18.85 -29.84 -1.49
CA THR A 540 18.09 -29.66 -0.24
C THR A 540 18.96 -29.06 0.86
N ALA A 541 20.20 -29.54 1.03
CA ALA A 541 21.13 -28.95 1.98
C ALA A 541 21.51 -27.51 1.59
N ALA A 542 21.75 -27.23 0.30
CA ALA A 542 22.02 -25.87 -0.18
C ALA A 542 20.86 -24.90 0.11
N ARG A 543 19.62 -25.34 -0.10
CA ARG A 543 18.42 -24.55 0.25
C ARG A 543 18.27 -24.35 1.76
N ARG A 544 18.63 -25.34 2.59
CA ARG A 544 18.64 -25.20 4.05
C ARG A 544 19.62 -24.11 4.50
N HIS A 545 20.85 -24.13 3.99
CA HIS A 545 21.83 -23.07 4.29
C HIS A 545 21.36 -21.70 3.81
N ALA A 546 20.82 -21.59 2.58
CA ALA A 546 20.29 -20.32 2.10
C ALA A 546 19.15 -19.79 2.98
N ARG A 547 18.24 -20.66 3.44
CA ARG A 547 17.18 -20.28 4.40
C ARG A 547 17.75 -19.84 5.74
N ALA A 548 18.76 -20.55 6.26
CA ALA A 548 19.44 -20.18 7.50
C ALA A 548 20.07 -18.77 7.39
N ILE A 549 20.78 -18.48 6.30
CA ILE A 549 21.35 -17.15 6.03
C ILE A 549 20.27 -16.08 5.98
N LEU A 550 19.14 -16.36 5.34
CA LEU A 550 18.05 -15.39 5.22
C LEU A 550 17.29 -15.17 6.54
N ALA A 551 17.13 -16.20 7.36
CA ALA A 551 16.58 -16.08 8.71
C ALA A 551 17.53 -15.32 9.63
N PHE A 552 18.84 -15.50 9.44
CA PHE A 552 19.89 -14.77 10.14
C PHE A 552 20.00 -13.28 9.75
N ALA A 553 19.44 -12.94 8.60
CA ALA A 553 19.42 -11.61 8.00
C ALA A 553 18.12 -10.84 8.26
N ALA A 554 17.06 -11.51 8.72
CA ALA A 554 15.77 -10.92 9.08
C ALA A 554 15.83 -10.36 10.50
#